data_AF-A0A1N6PV13-F1
#
_entry.id   AF-A0A1N6PV13-F1
#
_cell.length_a   1.000
_cell.length_b   1.000
_cell.length_c   1.000
_cell.angle_alpha   90.00
_cell.angle_beta   90.00
_cell.angle_gamma   90.00
#
_symmetry.space_group_name_H-M   'P 1'
#
loop_
_entity.id
_entity.type
_entity.pdbx_description
1 polymer ?
#
loop_
_entity_poly.entity_id
_entity_poly.type
_entity_poly.pdbx_seq_one_letter_code
_entity_poly.pdbx_strand_id
1 'polypeptide(L)'
;MLAALPRVLAVVRADDTQVARVLGALGCEVRVCHDADTGMAASLTCAIDYVRGAPGWLIALGDMPFVEAATIAALSQAVGDGAHIAVPVFQGRRGNPVAFSAFHLPLLLALAGDQGARSIVNSHAVCEVTVDDGGILRDIDTPDDL
;
A
#
# COMPACT_ATOMS: atom_id res chain seq x y z
N MET A 1 -3.11 9.18 -4.07
CA MET A 1 -2.22 8.23 -4.81
C MET A 1 -1.94 8.62 -6.24
N LEU A 2 -2.95 8.72 -7.12
CA LEU A 2 -2.76 9.02 -8.55
C LEU A 2 -2.04 10.35 -8.82
N ALA A 3 -2.18 11.34 -7.93
CA ALA A 3 -1.48 12.62 -8.03
C ALA A 3 0.01 12.56 -7.63
N ALA A 4 0.45 11.49 -6.97
CA ALA A 4 1.78 11.40 -6.35
C ALA A 4 2.65 10.25 -6.89
N LEU A 5 2.04 9.26 -7.56
CA LEU A 5 2.74 8.08 -8.07
C LEU A 5 2.55 7.94 -9.58
N PRO A 6 3.60 7.51 -10.31
CA PRO A 6 3.53 7.36 -11.78
C PRO A 6 2.64 6.19 -12.22
N ARG A 7 2.40 5.23 -11.33
CA ARG A 7 1.58 4.05 -11.56
C ARG A 7 0.85 3.68 -10.28
N VAL A 8 -0.46 3.47 -10.37
CA VAL A 8 -1.31 3.02 -9.26
C VAL A 8 -2.02 1.75 -9.68
N LEU A 9 -1.78 0.67 -8.95
CA LEU A 9 -2.42 -0.62 -9.15
C LEU A 9 -3.44 -0.84 -8.04
N ALA A 10 -4.69 -1.06 -8.41
CA ALA A 10 -5.72 -1.53 -7.50
C ALA A 10 -5.95 -3.03 -7.70
N VAL A 11 -5.91 -3.78 -6.60
CA VAL A 11 -6.28 -5.20 -6.60
C VAL A 11 -7.72 -5.32 -6.12
N VAL A 12 -8.53 -6.03 -6.89
CA VAL A 12 -9.96 -6.24 -6.62
C VAL A 12 -10.30 -7.73 -6.66
N ARG A 13 -11.37 -8.11 -5.98
CA ARG A 13 -11.94 -9.45 -6.09
C ARG A 13 -12.60 -9.65 -7.45
N ALA A 14 -12.83 -10.92 -7.82
CA ALA A 14 -13.37 -11.28 -9.13
C ALA A 14 -14.84 -10.85 -9.32
N ASP A 15 -15.61 -10.81 -8.23
CA ASP A 15 -17.01 -10.40 -8.19
C ASP A 15 -17.21 -8.87 -8.08
N ASP A 16 -16.20 -8.14 -7.63
CA ASP A 16 -16.18 -6.67 -7.47
C ASP A 16 -16.02 -5.90 -8.81
N THR A 17 -16.79 -6.31 -9.82
CA THR A 17 -16.74 -5.73 -11.19
C THR A 17 -17.10 -4.24 -11.24
N GLN A 18 -17.98 -3.77 -10.35
CA GLN A 18 -18.33 -2.35 -10.26
C GLN A 18 -17.15 -1.51 -9.73
N VAL A 19 -16.47 -1.98 -8.69
CA VAL A 19 -15.29 -1.32 -8.11
C VAL A 19 -14.17 -1.28 -9.13
N ALA A 20 -13.92 -2.41 -9.82
CA ALA A 20 -12.95 -2.50 -10.91
C ALA A 20 -13.18 -1.41 -11.98
N ARG A 21 -14.43 -1.26 -12.42
CA ARG A 21 -14.79 -0.27 -13.44
C ARG A 21 -14.58 1.17 -12.96
N VAL A 22 -14.97 1.48 -11.73
CA VAL A 22 -14.82 2.83 -11.17
C VAL A 22 -13.34 3.19 -11.02
N LEU A 23 -12.53 2.29 -10.47
CA LEU A 23 -11.08 2.51 -10.31
C LEU A 23 -10.37 2.66 -11.65
N GLY A 24 -10.74 1.83 -12.63
CA GLY A 24 -10.23 1.95 -14.00
C GLY A 24 -10.58 3.31 -14.64
N ALA A 25 -11.81 3.79 -14.46
CA ALA A 25 -12.23 5.10 -14.97
C ALA A 25 -11.51 6.28 -14.29
N LEU A 26 -11.06 6.10 -13.04
CA LEU A 26 -10.23 7.08 -12.33
C LEU A 26 -8.75 7.07 -12.78
N GLY A 27 -8.34 6.10 -13.60
CA GLY A 27 -6.97 5.97 -14.11
C GLY A 27 -6.09 5.00 -13.33
N CYS A 28 -6.65 4.22 -12.39
CA CYS A 28 -5.92 3.12 -11.79
C CYS A 28 -5.82 1.94 -12.78
N GLU A 29 -4.67 1.28 -12.77
CA GLU A 29 -4.58 -0.06 -13.34
C GLU A 29 -5.29 -1.02 -12.39
N VAL A 30 -6.08 -1.95 -12.93
CA VAL A 30 -6.89 -2.86 -12.12
C VAL A 30 -6.48 -4.30 -12.36
N ARG A 31 -6.19 -5.01 -11.28
CA ARG A 31 -5.88 -6.43 -11.30
C ARG A 31 -6.91 -7.21 -10.50
N VAL A 32 -7.55 -8.16 -11.15
CA VAL A 32 -8.40 -9.14 -10.47
C VAL A 32 -7.51 -10.20 -9.83
N CYS A 33 -7.69 -10.41 -8.52
CA CYS A 33 -7.09 -11.50 -7.77
C CYS A 33 -8.21 -12.48 -7.36
N HIS A 34 -8.20 -13.67 -7.96
CA HIS A 34 -9.23 -14.69 -7.71
C HIS A 34 -9.14 -15.28 -6.30
N ASP A 35 -7.94 -15.30 -5.71
CA ASP A 35 -7.70 -15.83 -4.37
C ASP A 35 -7.69 -14.73 -3.30
N ALA A 36 -8.19 -13.52 -3.60
CA ALA A 36 -8.19 -12.41 -2.65
C ALA A 36 -8.97 -12.72 -1.35
N ASP A 37 -9.95 -13.62 -1.41
CA ASP A 37 -10.73 -14.08 -0.24
C ASP A 37 -9.91 -15.00 0.70
N THR A 38 -8.75 -15.46 0.27
CA THR A 38 -7.88 -16.34 1.09
C THR A 38 -6.99 -15.58 2.07
N GLY A 39 -7.06 -14.25 2.08
CA GLY A 39 -6.39 -13.38 3.05
C GLY A 39 -5.63 -12.21 2.41
N MET A 40 -5.24 -11.24 3.23
CA MET A 40 -4.54 -10.02 2.79
C MET A 40 -3.20 -10.31 2.09
N ALA A 41 -2.53 -11.41 2.44
CA ALA A 41 -1.28 -11.80 1.78
C ALA A 41 -1.51 -12.19 0.30
N ALA A 42 -2.63 -12.83 -0.03
CA ALA A 42 -2.89 -13.31 -1.38
C ALA A 42 -3.08 -12.16 -2.37
N SER A 43 -3.85 -11.14 -1.99
CA SER A 43 -4.04 -9.93 -2.80
C SER A 43 -2.75 -9.13 -2.96
N LEU A 44 -1.98 -8.99 -1.87
CA LEU A 44 -0.69 -8.31 -1.90
C LEU A 44 0.33 -9.03 -2.78
N THR A 45 0.54 -10.33 -2.58
CA THR A 45 1.47 -11.13 -3.39
C THR A 45 1.06 -11.13 -4.86
N CYS A 46 -0.24 -11.18 -5.17
CA CYS A 46 -0.74 -11.06 -6.54
C CYS A 46 -0.36 -9.71 -7.18
N ALA A 47 -0.50 -8.61 -6.44
CA ALA A 47 -0.07 -7.29 -6.90
C ALA A 47 1.45 -7.26 -7.13
N ILE A 48 2.22 -7.66 -6.12
CA ILE A 48 3.69 -7.55 -6.15
C ILE A 48 4.30 -8.42 -7.25
N ASP A 49 3.78 -9.64 -7.48
CA ASP A 49 4.26 -10.48 -8.59
C ASP A 49 3.97 -9.84 -9.95
N TYR A 50 2.79 -9.24 -10.12
CA TYR A 50 2.42 -8.54 -11.35
C TYR A 50 3.30 -7.30 -11.62
N VAL A 51 3.74 -6.60 -10.57
CA VAL A 51 4.59 -5.40 -10.67
C VAL A 51 6.02 -5.61 -10.17
N ARG A 52 6.52 -6.85 -10.26
CA ARG A 52 7.83 -7.25 -9.74
C ARG A 52 9.03 -6.50 -10.34
N GLY A 53 8.87 -5.89 -11.51
CA GLY A 53 9.89 -5.09 -12.18
C GLY A 53 10.00 -3.65 -11.69
N ALA A 54 9.16 -3.22 -10.74
CA ALA A 54 9.22 -1.87 -10.18
C ALA A 54 10.43 -1.71 -9.24
N PRO A 55 10.99 -0.49 -9.12
CA PRO A 55 12.12 -0.20 -8.22
C PRO A 55 11.71 -0.21 -6.72
N GLY A 56 10.41 -0.16 -6.45
CA GLY A 56 9.81 -0.19 -5.13
C GLY A 56 8.29 -0.09 -5.23
N TRP A 57 7.64 -0.26 -4.08
CA TRP A 57 6.19 -0.28 -3.96
C TRP A 57 5.76 0.54 -2.77
N LEU A 58 4.63 1.23 -2.90
CA LEU A 58 3.95 1.85 -1.77
C LEU A 58 2.60 1.14 -1.62
N ILE A 59 2.43 0.49 -0.47
CA ILE A 59 1.28 -0.33 -0.16
C ILE A 59 0.35 0.48 0.75
N ALA A 60 -0.86 0.72 0.28
CA ALA A 60 -1.94 1.35 1.04
C ALA A 60 -3.16 0.44 1.10
N LEU A 61 -4.00 0.66 2.10
CA LEU A 61 -5.32 0.07 2.15
C LEU A 61 -6.29 0.90 1.29
N GLY A 62 -7.28 0.24 0.69
CA GLY A 62 -8.23 0.89 -0.22
C GLY A 62 -9.22 1.82 0.48
N ASP A 63 -9.34 1.70 1.80
CA ASP A 63 -10.24 2.42 2.72
C ASP A 63 -9.59 3.65 3.38
N MET A 64 -8.39 4.06 2.94
CA MET A 64 -7.67 5.22 3.47
C MET A 64 -7.62 6.39 2.47
N PRO A 65 -8.76 7.03 2.13
CA PRO A 65 -8.80 8.10 1.14
C PRO A 65 -8.19 9.42 1.64
N PHE A 66 -8.02 9.58 2.95
CA PHE A 66 -7.56 10.83 3.57
C PHE A 66 -6.05 11.02 3.59
N VAL A 67 -5.26 10.01 3.18
CA VAL A 67 -3.80 10.12 3.11
C VAL A 67 -3.42 11.17 2.08
N GLU A 68 -2.61 12.14 2.50
CA GLU A 68 -2.19 13.24 1.65
C GLU A 68 -1.18 12.80 0.58
N ALA A 69 -1.23 13.47 -0.57
CA ALA A 69 -0.27 13.27 -1.64
C ALA A 69 1.17 13.56 -1.20
N ALA A 70 1.38 14.53 -0.30
CA ALA A 70 2.68 14.88 0.25
C ALA A 70 3.29 13.73 1.07
N THR A 71 2.49 13.06 1.89
CA THR A 71 2.90 11.86 2.64
C THR A 71 3.38 10.75 1.70
N ILE A 72 2.62 10.49 0.64
CA ILE A 72 2.98 9.47 -0.36
C ILE A 72 4.31 9.82 -1.05
N ALA A 73 4.50 11.08 -1.44
CA ALA A 73 5.73 11.56 -2.06
C ALA A 73 6.94 11.44 -1.11
N ALA A 74 6.78 11.82 0.16
CA ALA A 74 7.84 11.74 1.16
C ALA A 74 8.30 10.28 1.42
N LEU A 75 7.37 9.34 1.47
CA LEU A 75 7.69 7.91 1.62
C LEU A 75 8.40 7.35 0.39
N SER A 76 7.94 7.72 -0.80
CA SER A 76 8.60 7.34 -2.06
C SER A 76 10.02 7.91 -2.14
N GLN A 77 10.22 9.15 -1.70
CA GLN A 77 11.53 9.78 -1.67
C GLN A 77 12.45 9.08 -0.67
N ALA A 78 11.99 8.76 0.54
CA ALA A 78 12.80 8.05 1.54
C ALA A 78 13.35 6.72 1.00
N VAL A 79 12.53 5.96 0.25
CA VAL A 79 12.98 4.74 -0.43
C VAL A 79 13.98 5.05 -1.55
N GLY A 80 13.73 6.11 -2.35
CA GLY A 80 14.66 6.59 -3.37
C GLY A 80 16.02 7.01 -2.82
N ASP A 81 16.05 7.54 -1.60
CA ASP A 81 17.26 7.97 -0.88
C ASP A 81 17.98 6.80 -0.17
N GLY A 82 17.49 5.57 -0.32
CA GLY A 82 18.14 4.35 0.12
C GLY A 82 17.47 3.61 1.28
N ALA A 83 16.32 4.08 1.79
CA ALA A 83 15.59 3.33 2.79
C ALA A 83 15.01 2.03 2.20
N HIS A 84 15.17 0.91 2.92
CA HIS A 84 14.58 -0.34 2.48
C HIS A 84 13.07 -0.41 2.74
N ILE A 85 12.63 0.17 3.86
CA ILE A 85 11.24 0.31 4.28
C ILE A 85 11.08 1.73 4.82
N ALA A 86 10.03 2.44 4.41
CA ALA A 86 9.66 3.73 4.97
C ALA A 86 8.20 3.69 5.48
N VAL A 87 7.98 4.23 6.67
CA VAL A 87 6.67 4.30 7.34
C VAL A 87 6.37 5.72 7.79
N PRO A 88 5.14 6.23 7.62
CA PRO A 88 4.78 7.56 8.08
C PRO A 88 4.52 7.53 9.59
N VAL A 89 4.89 8.62 10.26
CA VAL A 89 4.66 8.82 11.69
C VAL A 89 3.99 10.17 11.91
N PHE A 90 2.79 10.13 12.49
CA PHE A 90 2.03 11.31 12.89
C PHE A 90 1.84 11.26 14.41
N GLN A 91 2.29 12.31 15.10
CA GLN A 91 2.18 12.43 16.57
C GLN A 91 2.70 11.19 17.33
N GLY A 92 3.83 10.63 16.89
CA GLY A 92 4.47 9.46 17.50
C GLY A 92 3.81 8.11 17.19
N ARG A 93 2.79 8.09 16.32
CA ARG A 93 2.10 6.88 15.88
C ARG A 93 2.45 6.55 14.44
N ARG A 94 2.91 5.32 14.19
CA ARG A 94 3.09 4.79 12.84
C ARG A 94 1.73 4.56 12.20
N GLY A 95 1.63 4.87 10.91
CA GLY A 95 0.43 4.67 10.10
C GLY A 95 0.72 3.98 8.77
N ASN A 96 -0.28 4.01 7.90
CA ASN A 96 -0.17 3.60 6.49
C ASN A 96 -0.20 4.87 5.61
N PRO A 97 0.32 4.83 4.38
CA PRO A 97 0.84 3.67 3.66
C PRO A 97 2.29 3.33 3.99
N VAL A 98 2.73 2.14 3.62
CA VAL A 98 4.13 1.69 3.83
C VAL A 98 4.83 1.58 2.49
N ALA A 99 6.03 2.15 2.37
CA ALA A 99 6.86 2.03 1.19
C ALA A 99 7.97 0.98 1.39
N PHE A 100 8.23 0.20 0.34
CA PHE A 100 9.23 -0.86 0.27
C PHE A 100 10.09 -0.66 -0.96
N SER A 101 11.41 -0.80 -0.80
CA SER A 101 12.35 -0.92 -1.93
C SER A 101 12.26 -2.31 -2.56
N ALA A 102 12.78 -2.44 -3.80
CA ALA A 102 12.95 -3.72 -4.49
C ALA A 102 13.74 -4.77 -3.68
N PHE A 103 14.54 -4.35 -2.68
CA PHE A 103 15.27 -5.25 -1.78
C PHE A 103 14.35 -6.26 -1.08
N HIS A 104 13.14 -5.84 -0.71
CA HIS A 104 12.17 -6.70 -0.02
C HIS A 104 11.25 -7.49 -0.96
N LEU A 105 11.50 -7.49 -2.29
CA LEU A 105 10.69 -8.27 -3.24
C LEU A 105 10.55 -9.74 -2.85
N PRO A 106 11.64 -10.49 -2.54
CA PRO A 106 11.49 -11.91 -2.17
C PRO A 106 10.66 -12.09 -0.90
N LEU A 107 10.76 -11.15 0.04
CA LEU A 107 10.03 -11.21 1.31
C LEU A 107 8.55 -10.90 1.12
N LEU A 108 8.22 -9.91 0.30
CA LEU A 108 6.84 -9.57 -0.06
C LEU A 108 6.15 -10.73 -0.81
N LEU A 109 6.87 -11.40 -1.71
CA LEU A 109 6.35 -12.57 -2.43
C LEU A 109 6.20 -13.82 -1.55
N ALA A 110 6.90 -13.88 -0.41
CA ALA A 110 6.83 -14.98 0.54
C ALA A 110 5.74 -14.79 1.62
N LEU A 111 4.96 -13.70 1.57
CA LEU A 111 3.85 -13.49 2.48
C LEU A 111 2.76 -14.56 2.28
N ALA A 112 2.21 -15.04 3.39
CA ALA A 112 1.18 -16.08 3.40
C ALA A 112 0.18 -15.88 4.56
N GLY A 113 -1.03 -16.43 4.37
CA GLY A 113 -2.14 -16.33 5.33
C GLY A 113 -2.67 -14.90 5.46
N ASP A 114 -3.09 -14.54 6.68
CA ASP A 114 -3.65 -13.22 6.96
C ASP A 114 -2.59 -12.15 7.27
N GLN A 115 -1.31 -12.46 7.03
CA GLN A 115 -0.22 -11.52 7.28
C GLN A 115 -0.04 -10.58 6.10
N GLY A 116 -0.50 -9.33 6.27
CA GLY A 116 -0.13 -8.23 5.39
C GLY A 116 1.32 -7.77 5.61
N ALA A 117 1.70 -6.69 4.92
CA ALA A 117 3.04 -6.08 5.02
C ALA A 117 3.43 -5.65 6.45
N ARG A 118 2.48 -5.56 7.38
CA ARG A 118 2.69 -5.20 8.79
C ARG A 118 3.67 -6.12 9.52
N SER A 119 3.68 -7.42 9.21
CA SER A 119 4.61 -8.37 9.84
C SER A 119 6.08 -8.05 9.48
N ILE A 120 6.31 -7.65 8.23
CA ILE A 120 7.63 -7.23 7.73
C ILE A 120 8.08 -5.96 8.45
N VAL A 121 7.20 -4.95 8.54
CA VAL A 121 7.47 -3.67 9.22
C VAL A 121 7.86 -3.87 10.69
N ASN A 122 7.20 -4.79 11.39
CA ASN A 122 7.49 -5.06 12.80
C ASN A 122 8.80 -5.84 13.01
N SER A 123 9.28 -6.56 11.99
CA SER A 123 10.42 -7.47 12.11
C SER A 123 11.72 -6.90 11.53
N HIS A 124 11.69 -5.72 10.93
CA HIS A 124 12.82 -5.10 10.23
C HIS A 124 13.03 -3.66 10.67
N ALA A 125 14.24 -3.14 10.45
CA ALA A 125 14.51 -1.72 10.61
C ALA A 125 13.71 -0.93 9.58
N VAL A 126 13.06 0.15 10.03
CA VAL A 126 12.25 1.02 9.18
C VAL A 126 12.73 2.46 9.29
N CYS A 127 12.67 3.18 8.19
CA CYS A 127 12.83 4.63 8.17
C CYS A 127 11.48 5.26 8.55
N GLU A 128 11.45 5.95 9.69
CA GLU A 128 10.28 6.71 10.11
C GLU A 128 10.29 8.08 9.46
N VAL A 129 9.25 8.37 8.68
CA VAL A 129 9.04 9.66 8.03
C VAL A 129 8.02 10.43 8.84
N THR A 130 8.46 11.46 9.56
CA THR A 130 7.55 12.32 10.32
C THR A 130 6.72 13.15 9.35
N VAL A 131 5.40 13.09 9.49
CA VAL A 131 4.44 13.81 8.66
C VAL A 131 3.44 14.56 9.54
N ASP A 132 2.82 15.60 8.99
CA ASP A 132 1.70 16.33 9.60
C ASP A 132 0.38 15.94 8.91
N ASP A 133 0.14 14.63 8.83
CA ASP A 133 -1.00 14.03 8.12
C ASP A 133 -1.71 13.04 9.04
N GLY A 134 -2.87 13.42 9.57
CA GLY A 134 -3.70 12.53 10.40
C GLY A 134 -4.39 11.42 9.59
N GLY A 135 -4.49 11.57 8.26
CA GLY A 135 -5.07 10.59 7.36
C GLY A 135 -4.32 9.26 7.35
N ILE A 136 -3.04 9.24 7.76
CA ILE A 136 -2.26 8.01 7.88
C ILE A 136 -2.78 7.04 8.95
N LEU A 137 -3.64 7.52 9.85
CA LEU A 137 -4.22 6.78 10.97
C LEU A 137 -5.72 6.54 10.81
N ARG A 138 -6.32 6.97 9.70
CA ARG A 138 -7.78 6.93 9.48
C ARG A 138 -8.10 6.01 8.31
N ASP A 139 -8.64 4.86 8.64
CA ASP A 139 -9.41 3.96 7.78
C ASP A 139 -10.91 4.27 7.88
N ILE A 140 -11.66 3.93 6.83
CA ILE A 140 -13.13 3.98 6.80
C ILE A 140 -13.63 2.55 6.86
N ASP A 141 -13.93 2.07 8.06
CA ASP A 141 -14.45 0.72 8.30
C ASP A 141 -15.98 0.70 8.41
N THR A 142 -16.57 1.80 8.87
CA THR A 142 -17.99 1.92 9.18
C THR A 142 -18.64 3.13 8.48
N PRO A 143 -19.97 3.13 8.26
CA PRO A 143 -20.65 4.29 7.71
C PRO A 143 -20.49 5.57 8.55
N ASP A 144 -20.23 5.43 9.85
CA ASP A 144 -20.00 6.54 10.77
C ASP A 144 -18.60 7.18 10.58
N ASP A 145 -17.70 6.53 9.82
CA ASP A 145 -16.36 7.04 9.51
C ASP A 145 -16.32 8.00 8.30
N LEU A 146 -17.45 8.25 7.64
CA LEU A 146 -17.60 9.11 6.46
C LEU A 146 -17.79 10.61 6.80
#